data_AF-A0A2A9PCK8-F1
#
_entry.id   AF-A0A2A9PCK8-F1
#
_cell.length_a   1.000
_cell.length_b   1.000
_cell.length_c   1.000
_cell.angle_alpha   90.00
_cell.angle_beta   90.00
_cell.angle_gamma   90.00
#
_symmetry.space_group_name_H-M   'P 1'
#
loop_
_entity.id
_entity.type
_entity.pdbx_description
1 polymer ?
#
loop_
_entity_poly.entity_id
_entity_poly.type
_entity_poly.pdbx_seq_one_letter_code
_entity_poly.pdbx_strand_id
1 'polypeptide(L)'
;MARGTTARHVLPVLWRDVVVLAPSSPGRRLGIVVVAVVANHVRRVLVPWLGQFLWHHPVDVMKLARWSPHGHLEATLVDVFWPAVAFWVCQQGIESKLLRYTIARSRLAADADKCAASGKKTQGRGHLRRALAVADGYRALLLLAALTLAERCFAETCWAVALVSSTLRLLLAGGRPERDLVRRLLCANPARATLLACLIIQWISTVALPYTAWLASSLRTLDLMLPAATWCVAAATAHMVRYSSRYFLAIEMSDMLVTLGWMAALAVLAASHQAEGKPGRRS
;
A
#
# COMPACT_ATOMS: atom_id res chain seq x y z
N MET A 1 -33.53 9.95 -3.71
CA MET A 1 -32.66 8.76 -3.78
C MET A 1 -31.28 9.16 -4.28
N ALA A 2 -30.38 9.54 -3.37
CA ALA A 2 -29.01 9.89 -3.69
C ALA A 2 -28.19 8.61 -3.86
N ARG A 3 -27.64 8.38 -5.06
CA ARG A 3 -26.69 7.29 -5.32
C ARG A 3 -25.42 7.55 -4.51
N GLY A 4 -25.24 6.78 -3.44
CA GLY A 4 -23.96 6.67 -2.75
C GLY A 4 -22.93 6.08 -3.71
N THR A 5 -22.10 6.95 -4.28
CA THR A 5 -20.84 6.61 -4.94
C THR A 5 -19.92 6.01 -3.87
N THR A 6 -20.09 4.71 -3.69
CA THR A 6 -19.25 3.87 -2.83
C THR A 6 -17.82 4.00 -3.31
N ALA A 7 -16.95 4.33 -2.35
CA ALA A 7 -15.51 4.44 -2.48
C ALA A 7 -14.89 3.10 -2.88
N ARG A 8 -15.05 2.70 -4.13
CA ARG A 8 -14.47 1.48 -4.72
C ARG A 8 -13.40 1.90 -5.71
N HIS A 9 -12.27 1.18 -5.68
CA HIS A 9 -11.08 1.35 -6.53
C HIS A 9 -10.03 2.38 -6.08
N VAL A 10 -9.75 2.51 -4.78
CA VAL A 10 -8.72 3.46 -4.34
C VAL A 10 -7.33 3.09 -4.87
N LEU A 11 -6.88 1.83 -4.84
CA LEU A 11 -5.49 1.49 -5.22
C LEU A 11 -5.16 1.64 -6.72
N PRO A 12 -5.94 1.03 -7.66
CA PRO A 12 -5.63 1.14 -9.10
C PRO A 12 -5.86 2.55 -9.65
N VAL A 13 -6.82 3.29 -9.08
CA VAL A 13 -7.11 4.68 -9.45
C VAL A 13 -6.07 5.63 -8.86
N LEU A 14 -5.58 5.39 -7.63
CA LEU A 14 -4.48 6.20 -7.07
C LEU A 14 -3.25 6.15 -7.97
N TRP A 15 -2.89 4.98 -8.47
CA TRP A 15 -1.69 4.81 -9.28
C TRP A 15 -1.81 5.43 -10.67
N ARG A 16 -2.96 5.31 -11.31
CA ARG A 16 -3.23 6.06 -12.54
C ARG A 16 -3.21 7.58 -12.29
N ASP A 17 -3.81 8.04 -11.20
CA ASP A 17 -3.86 9.46 -10.87
C ASP A 17 -2.47 10.02 -10.54
N VAL A 18 -1.66 9.31 -9.74
CA VAL A 18 -0.28 9.72 -9.38
C VAL A 18 0.61 9.84 -10.63
N VAL A 19 0.47 8.92 -11.60
CA VAL A 19 1.20 8.98 -12.87
C VAL A 19 0.73 10.15 -13.74
N VAL A 20 -0.57 10.43 -13.78
CA VAL A 20 -1.16 11.55 -14.55
C VAL A 20 -0.81 12.93 -13.97
N LEU A 21 -0.46 13.00 -12.67
CA LEU A 21 -0.18 14.24 -11.94
C LEU A 21 1.30 14.64 -11.92
N ALA A 22 2.19 13.88 -12.59
CA ALA A 22 3.63 14.07 -12.52
C ALA A 22 4.11 15.36 -13.24
N PRO A 23 5.07 16.12 -12.66
CA PRO A 23 5.64 17.28 -13.32
C PRO A 23 6.37 16.91 -14.63
N SER A 24 6.34 17.82 -15.61
CA SER A 24 6.99 17.62 -16.91
C SER A 24 8.52 17.43 -16.81
N SER A 25 9.18 18.20 -15.94
CA SER A 25 10.64 18.13 -15.80
C SER A 25 11.09 16.92 -14.97
N PRO A 26 12.09 16.14 -15.42
CA PRO A 26 12.61 14.98 -14.69
C PRO A 26 13.25 15.35 -13.35
N GLY A 27 13.96 16.48 -13.26
CA GLY A 27 14.58 16.95 -12.00
C GLY A 27 13.56 17.24 -10.90
N ARG A 28 12.43 17.89 -11.22
CA ARG A 28 11.34 18.12 -10.23
C ARG A 28 10.69 16.81 -9.80
N ARG A 29 10.48 15.86 -10.72
CA ARG A 29 9.95 14.53 -10.40
C ARG A 29 10.83 13.83 -9.37
N LEU A 30 12.14 13.79 -9.62
CA LEU A 30 13.10 13.18 -8.69
C LEU A 30 13.07 13.88 -7.32
N GLY A 31 13.08 15.22 -7.28
CA GLY A 31 13.01 15.98 -6.04
C GLY A 31 11.76 15.67 -5.21
N ILE A 32 10.59 15.59 -5.85
CA ILE A 32 9.32 15.25 -5.18
C ILE A 32 9.36 13.83 -4.61
N VAL A 33 9.90 12.87 -5.36
CA VAL A 33 10.05 11.48 -4.91
C VAL A 33 10.99 11.41 -3.70
N VAL A 34 12.16 12.05 -3.77
CA VAL A 34 13.12 12.08 -2.65
C VAL A 34 12.50 12.69 -1.41
N VAL A 35 11.80 13.83 -1.54
CA VAL A 35 11.11 14.47 -0.41
C VAL A 35 10.06 13.54 0.19
N ALA A 36 9.23 12.89 -0.63
CA ALA A 36 8.20 11.97 -0.14
C ALA A 36 8.81 10.76 0.59
N VAL A 37 9.91 10.22 0.10
CA VAL A 37 10.60 9.06 0.68
C VAL A 37 11.27 9.41 2.00
N VAL A 38 11.97 10.55 2.04
CA VAL A 38 12.58 11.06 3.28
C VAL A 38 11.49 11.38 4.31
N ALA A 39 10.41 12.04 3.91
CA ALA A 39 9.28 12.32 4.80
C ALA A 39 8.63 11.03 5.32
N ASN A 40 8.51 10.00 4.47
CA ASN A 40 8.00 8.70 4.88
C ASN A 40 8.94 7.99 5.87
N HIS A 41 10.25 8.10 5.66
CA HIS A 41 11.23 7.59 6.62
C HIS A 41 11.14 8.30 7.98
N VAL A 42 11.07 9.65 7.98
CA VAL A 42 10.87 10.44 9.20
C VAL A 42 9.56 10.07 9.90
N ARG A 43 8.47 9.88 9.14
CA ARG A 43 7.18 9.39 9.67
C ARG A 43 7.38 8.07 10.41
N ARG A 44 8.08 7.10 9.83
CA ARG A 44 8.30 5.79 10.47
C ARG A 44 9.08 5.89 11.77
N VAL A 45 10.03 6.82 11.86
CA VAL A 45 10.83 7.03 13.08
C VAL A 45 10.03 7.74 14.17
N LEU A 46 9.33 8.82 13.81
CA LEU A 46 8.67 9.69 14.80
C LEU A 46 7.24 9.25 15.13
N VAL A 47 6.53 8.70 14.15
CA VAL A 47 5.10 8.43 14.21
C VAL A 47 4.79 7.07 13.55
N PRO A 48 5.41 5.96 14.01
CA PRO A 48 5.29 4.65 13.35
C PRO A 48 3.83 4.20 13.22
N TRP A 49 2.99 4.51 14.21
CA TRP A 49 1.57 4.18 14.21
C TRP A 49 0.76 4.81 13.06
N LEU A 50 1.23 5.94 12.51
CA LEU A 50 0.54 6.61 11.41
C LEU A 50 0.75 5.83 10.11
N GLY A 51 -0.31 5.22 9.56
CA GLY A 51 -0.25 4.33 8.40
C GLY A 51 -0.03 2.86 8.73
N GLN A 52 0.05 2.47 10.00
CA GLN A 52 0.18 1.06 10.36
C GLN A 52 -1.18 0.35 10.44
N PHE A 53 -1.17 -0.94 10.11
CA PHE A 53 -2.28 -1.83 10.36
C PHE A 53 -2.30 -2.25 11.84
N LEU A 54 -3.42 -2.82 12.31
CA LEU A 54 -3.62 -3.18 13.72
C LEU A 54 -2.52 -4.10 14.28
N TRP A 55 -1.85 -4.86 13.40
CA TRP A 55 -0.67 -5.66 13.74
C TRP A 55 0.60 -5.06 13.12
N HIS A 56 1.55 -4.67 13.98
CA HIS A 56 2.73 -3.88 13.61
C HIS A 56 3.83 -4.66 12.85
N HIS A 57 3.87 -5.99 12.98
CA HIS A 57 4.96 -6.82 12.46
C HIS A 57 4.46 -7.86 11.45
N PRO A 58 4.23 -7.47 10.18
CA PRO A 58 3.61 -8.36 9.19
C PRO A 58 4.43 -9.62 8.90
N VAL A 59 5.76 -9.49 8.91
CA VAL A 59 6.66 -10.63 8.67
C VAL A 59 6.62 -11.62 9.83
N ASP A 60 6.57 -11.15 11.08
CA ASP A 60 6.54 -12.02 12.25
C ASP A 60 5.19 -12.73 12.38
N VAL A 61 4.11 -12.06 12.01
CA VAL A 61 2.78 -12.66 11.86
C VAL A 61 2.82 -13.82 10.84
N MET A 62 3.44 -13.62 9.67
CA MET A 62 3.58 -14.69 8.68
C MET A 62 4.48 -15.84 9.15
N LYS A 63 5.55 -15.56 9.90
CA LYS A 63 6.40 -16.59 10.51
C LYS A 63 5.62 -17.41 11.53
N LEU A 64 4.90 -16.74 12.43
CA LEU A 64 4.11 -17.39 13.46
C LEU A 64 3.04 -18.29 12.84
N ALA A 65 2.31 -17.80 11.84
CA ALA A 65 1.32 -18.59 11.11
C ALA A 65 1.91 -19.85 10.43
N ARG A 66 3.17 -19.77 9.99
CA ARG A 66 3.87 -20.90 9.35
C ARG A 66 4.33 -21.94 10.37
N TRP A 67 4.97 -21.51 11.46
CA TRP A 67 5.60 -22.39 12.44
C TRP A 67 4.61 -22.93 13.47
N SER A 68 3.66 -22.11 13.89
CA SER A 68 2.61 -22.47 14.85
C SER A 68 1.26 -21.89 14.41
N PRO A 69 0.53 -22.57 13.52
CA PRO A 69 -0.80 -22.12 13.08
C PRO A 69 -1.78 -21.93 14.25
N HIS A 70 -1.69 -22.79 15.28
CA HIS A 70 -2.50 -22.70 16.50
C HIS A 70 -2.16 -21.44 17.30
N GLY A 71 -0.88 -21.22 17.59
CA GLY A 71 -0.43 -20.05 18.36
C GLY A 71 -0.70 -18.75 17.62
N HIS A 72 -0.65 -18.74 16.29
CA HIS A 72 -1.04 -17.58 15.51
C HIS A 72 -2.54 -17.26 15.63
N LEU A 73 -3.41 -18.28 15.53
CA LEU A 73 -4.85 -18.08 15.64
C LEU A 73 -5.23 -17.61 17.06
N GLU A 74 -4.61 -18.21 18.08
CA GLU A 74 -4.77 -17.81 19.47
C GLU A 74 -4.31 -16.36 19.70
N ALA A 75 -3.09 -16.00 19.32
CA ALA A 75 -2.59 -14.63 19.44
C ALA A 75 -3.50 -13.61 18.72
N THR A 76 -3.93 -13.93 17.50
CA THR A 76 -4.79 -13.03 16.70
C THR A 76 -6.18 -12.83 17.32
N LEU A 77 -6.71 -13.85 18.01
CA LEU A 77 -8.00 -13.78 18.71
C LEU A 77 -7.89 -13.27 20.14
N VAL A 78 -6.77 -13.47 20.84
CA VAL A 78 -6.62 -13.13 22.26
C VAL A 78 -6.07 -11.70 22.43
N ASP A 79 -5.16 -11.28 21.57
CA ASP A 79 -4.42 -10.01 21.71
C ASP A 79 -5.15 -8.82 21.08
N VAL A 80 -6.44 -8.96 20.75
CA VAL A 80 -7.24 -7.85 20.21
C VAL A 80 -7.49 -6.83 21.32
N PHE A 81 -6.82 -5.69 21.21
CA PHE A 81 -7.03 -4.54 22.06
C PHE A 81 -8.05 -3.56 21.44
N TRP A 82 -9.27 -3.54 21.97
CA TRP A 82 -10.38 -2.74 21.44
C TRP A 82 -10.11 -1.24 21.30
N PRO A 83 -9.41 -0.57 22.25
CA PRO A 83 -9.06 0.84 22.06
C PRO A 83 -8.14 1.06 20.86
N ALA A 84 -7.21 0.14 20.57
CA ALA A 84 -6.40 0.21 19.35
C ALA A 84 -7.25 0.01 18.09
N VAL A 85 -8.26 -0.87 18.13
CA VAL A 85 -9.21 -1.03 17.01
C VAL A 85 -9.98 0.27 16.77
N ALA A 86 -10.52 0.89 17.82
CA ALA A 86 -11.25 2.15 17.71
C ALA A 86 -10.35 3.27 17.17
N PHE A 87 -9.15 3.40 17.72
CA PHE A 87 -8.16 4.36 17.25
C PHE A 87 -7.81 4.14 15.77
N TRP A 88 -7.58 2.89 15.37
CA TRP A 88 -7.32 2.54 13.98
C TRP A 88 -8.48 2.92 13.06
N VAL A 89 -9.73 2.64 13.43
CA VAL A 89 -10.92 3.06 12.64
C VAL A 89 -10.99 4.59 12.50
N CYS A 90 -10.73 5.33 13.57
CA CYS A 90 -10.68 6.80 13.53
C CYS A 90 -9.58 7.29 12.59
N GLN A 91 -8.38 6.71 12.71
CA GLN A 91 -7.23 7.01 11.86
C GLN A 91 -7.56 6.75 10.38
N GLN A 92 -8.30 5.68 10.07
CA GLN A 92 -8.77 5.39 8.71
C GLN A 92 -9.69 6.45 8.13
N GLY A 93 -10.61 6.97 8.94
CA GLY A 93 -11.47 8.09 8.55
C GLY A 93 -10.66 9.35 8.23
N ILE A 94 -9.60 9.63 9.00
CA ILE A 94 -8.76 10.81 8.83
C ILE A 94 -7.87 10.66 7.57
N GLU A 95 -7.18 9.53 7.43
CA GLU A 95 -6.29 9.24 6.29
C GLU A 95 -7.06 9.31 4.96
N SER A 96 -8.26 8.73 4.91
CA SER A 96 -9.08 8.75 3.69
C SER A 96 -9.56 10.16 3.31
N LYS A 97 -9.91 11.00 4.29
CA LYS A 97 -10.25 12.42 4.06
C LYS A 97 -9.03 13.21 3.57
N LEU A 98 -7.89 13.02 4.22
CA LEU A 98 -6.63 13.67 3.86
C LEU A 98 -6.24 13.31 2.42
N LEU A 99 -6.30 12.02 2.07
CA LEU A 99 -5.97 11.54 0.73
C LEU A 99 -6.87 12.15 -0.35
N ARG A 100 -8.19 12.21 -0.11
CA ARG A 100 -9.14 12.86 -1.04
C ARG A 100 -8.84 14.34 -1.20
N TYR A 101 -8.53 15.02 -0.10
CA TYR A 101 -8.16 16.43 -0.10
C TYR A 101 -6.87 16.68 -0.89
N THR A 102 -5.82 15.87 -0.67
CA THR A 102 -4.55 16.00 -1.39
C THR A 102 -4.70 15.67 -2.87
N ILE A 103 -5.51 14.68 -3.24
CA ILE A 103 -5.83 14.38 -4.65
C ILE A 103 -6.49 15.60 -5.30
N ALA A 104 -7.55 16.15 -4.70
CA ALA A 104 -8.25 17.31 -5.24
C ALA A 104 -7.31 18.51 -5.44
N ARG A 105 -6.46 18.79 -4.45
CA ARG A 105 -5.45 19.87 -4.53
C ARG A 105 -4.36 19.61 -5.56
N SER A 106 -3.89 18.38 -5.67
CA SER A 106 -2.88 18.00 -6.67
C SER A 106 -3.40 18.12 -8.10
N ARG A 107 -4.69 17.82 -8.35
CA ARG A 107 -5.33 18.01 -9.66
C ARG A 107 -5.41 19.49 -10.05
N LEU A 108 -5.84 20.35 -9.13
CA LEU A 108 -5.84 21.81 -9.34
C LEU A 108 -4.43 22.34 -9.66
N ALA A 109 -3.42 21.80 -8.97
CA ALA A 109 -2.03 22.12 -9.22
C ALA A 109 -1.54 21.67 -10.60
N ALA A 110 -1.95 20.48 -11.07
CA ALA A 110 -1.60 20.00 -12.40
C ALA A 110 -2.26 20.80 -13.52
N ASP A 111 -3.48 21.30 -13.32
CA ASP A 111 -4.14 22.18 -14.28
C ASP A 111 -3.45 23.55 -14.37
N ALA A 112 -2.95 24.08 -13.24
CA ALA A 112 -2.13 25.29 -13.23
C ALA A 112 -0.80 25.09 -13.99
N ASP A 113 -0.15 23.94 -13.84
CA ASP A 113 1.08 23.57 -14.59
C ASP A 113 0.83 23.55 -16.11
N LYS A 114 -0.30 23.00 -16.56
CA LYS A 114 -0.69 22.97 -17.99
C LYS A 114 -0.93 24.37 -18.53
N CYS A 115 -1.63 25.23 -17.78
CA CYS A 115 -1.85 26.62 -18.14
C CYS A 115 -0.54 27.42 -18.25
N ALA A 116 0.41 27.18 -17.34
CA ALA A 116 1.73 27.79 -17.38
C ALA A 116 2.57 27.33 -18.59
N ALA A 117 2.51 26.03 -18.93
CA ALA A 117 3.19 25.48 -20.10
C ALA A 117 2.63 26.02 -21.44
N SER A 118 1.35 26.40 -21.48
CA SER A 118 0.69 27.00 -22.65
C SER A 118 1.17 28.44 -22.98
N GLY A 119 2.09 29.01 -22.21
CA GLY A 119 2.76 30.27 -22.58
C GLY A 119 1.89 31.52 -22.53
N LYS A 120 0.69 31.47 -21.91
CA LYS A 120 -0.10 32.67 -21.65
C LYS A 120 0.68 33.59 -20.72
N LYS A 121 1.15 34.72 -21.26
CA LYS A 121 1.93 35.79 -20.60
C LYS A 121 1.31 36.15 -19.25
N THR A 122 1.70 35.46 -18.19
CA THR A 122 1.27 35.75 -16.84
C THR A 122 2.36 36.58 -16.19
N GLN A 123 2.02 37.85 -16.05
CA GLN A 123 2.67 38.88 -15.26
C GLN A 123 3.12 38.30 -13.90
N GLY A 124 4.42 38.40 -13.58
CA GLY A 124 4.98 38.02 -12.27
C GLY A 124 5.65 36.64 -12.20
N ARG A 125 6.92 36.57 -12.67
CA ARG A 125 7.80 35.38 -12.59
C ARG A 125 7.90 34.80 -11.16
N GLY A 126 7.78 35.64 -10.13
CA GLY A 126 7.77 35.24 -8.72
C GLY A 126 6.48 34.54 -8.25
N HIS A 127 5.31 35.02 -8.68
CA HIS A 127 4.02 34.40 -8.33
C HIS A 127 3.89 33.01 -8.95
N LEU A 128 4.34 32.84 -10.20
CA LEU A 128 4.37 31.55 -10.86
C LEU A 128 5.28 30.56 -10.11
N ARG A 129 6.50 30.97 -9.73
CA ARG A 129 7.43 30.11 -8.98
C ARG A 129 6.85 29.66 -7.64
N ARG A 130 6.13 30.55 -6.94
CA ARG A 130 5.45 30.20 -5.68
C ARG A 130 4.30 29.22 -5.90
N ALA A 131 3.48 29.40 -6.93
CA ALA A 131 2.40 28.49 -7.28
C ALA A 131 2.93 27.08 -7.64
N LEU A 132 4.01 27.01 -8.41
CA LEU A 132 4.69 25.75 -8.76
C LEU A 132 5.27 25.04 -7.53
N ALA A 133 5.86 25.77 -6.59
CA ALA A 133 6.39 25.19 -5.36
C ALA A 133 5.27 24.62 -4.47
N VAL A 134 4.14 25.32 -4.37
CA VAL A 134 2.95 24.84 -3.65
C VAL A 134 2.37 23.59 -4.31
N ALA A 135 2.30 23.56 -5.65
CA ALA A 135 1.89 22.40 -6.43
C ALA A 135 2.79 21.18 -6.18
N ASP A 136 4.11 21.37 -6.17
CA ASP A 136 5.07 20.30 -5.89
C ASP A 136 4.95 19.80 -4.44
N GLY A 137 4.65 20.69 -3.49
CA GLY A 137 4.32 20.32 -2.11
C GLY A 137 3.11 19.38 -2.02
N TYR A 138 2.01 19.70 -2.72
CA TYR A 138 0.82 18.82 -2.75
C TYR A 138 1.10 17.46 -3.41
N ARG A 139 1.94 17.42 -4.44
CA ARG A 139 2.38 16.16 -5.07
C ARG A 139 3.23 15.32 -4.13
N ALA A 140 4.16 15.94 -3.41
CA ALA A 140 4.97 15.25 -2.40
C ALA A 140 4.10 14.67 -1.28
N LEU A 141 3.11 15.43 -0.82
CA LEU A 141 2.13 14.96 0.17
C LEU A 141 1.27 13.81 -0.38
N LEU A 142 0.86 13.87 -1.64
CA LEU A 142 0.12 12.79 -2.28
C LEU A 142 0.95 11.51 -2.36
N LEU A 143 2.22 11.61 -2.77
CA LEU A 143 3.15 10.47 -2.79
C LEU A 143 3.40 9.91 -1.40
N LEU A 144 3.59 10.77 -0.39
CA LEU A 144 3.73 10.35 1.00
C LEU A 144 2.49 9.57 1.48
N ALA A 145 1.30 10.08 1.18
CA ALA A 145 0.04 9.42 1.52
C ALA A 145 -0.10 8.07 0.77
N ALA A 146 0.34 8.01 -0.49
CA ALA A 146 0.34 6.77 -1.27
C ALA A 146 1.31 5.72 -0.72
N LEU A 147 2.53 6.13 -0.32
CA LEU A 147 3.51 5.24 0.33
C LEU A 147 2.96 4.71 1.66
N THR A 148 2.36 5.59 2.47
CA THR A 148 1.74 5.24 3.74
C THR A 148 0.61 4.23 3.54
N LEU A 149 -0.24 4.42 2.53
CA LEU A 149 -1.30 3.48 2.18
C LEU A 149 -0.74 2.14 1.68
N ALA A 150 0.30 2.17 0.84
CA ALA A 150 0.94 0.96 0.32
C ALA A 150 1.53 0.10 1.44
N GLU A 151 2.20 0.71 2.42
CA GLU A 151 2.70 0.01 3.61
C GLU A 151 1.58 -0.64 4.41
N ARG A 152 0.47 0.08 4.60
CA ARG A 152 -0.69 -0.46 5.30
C ARG A 152 -1.29 -1.65 4.55
N CYS A 153 -1.50 -1.50 3.24
CA CYS A 153 -2.06 -2.57 2.41
C CYS A 153 -1.13 -3.79 2.38
N PHE A 154 0.19 -3.58 2.41
CA PHE A 154 1.16 -4.66 2.54
C PHE A 154 0.99 -5.39 3.88
N ALA A 155 0.95 -4.65 5.00
CA ALA A 155 0.78 -5.25 6.31
C ALA A 155 -0.56 -6.00 6.47
N GLU A 156 -1.64 -5.40 6.01
CA GLU A 156 -2.98 -6.00 5.97
C GLU A 156 -3.00 -7.27 5.12
N THR A 157 -2.32 -7.27 3.97
CA THR A 157 -2.23 -8.44 3.09
C THR A 157 -1.42 -9.57 3.73
N CYS A 158 -0.27 -9.27 4.33
CA CYS A 158 0.54 -10.25 5.06
C CYS A 158 -0.26 -10.89 6.19
N TRP A 159 -0.97 -10.08 6.98
CA TRP A 159 -1.83 -10.56 8.05
C TRP A 159 -3.00 -11.40 7.52
N ALA A 160 -3.72 -10.94 6.50
CA ALA A 160 -4.87 -11.64 5.95
C ALA A 160 -4.46 -13.00 5.38
N VAL A 161 -3.36 -13.05 4.63
CA VAL A 161 -2.80 -14.29 4.08
C VAL A 161 -2.34 -15.22 5.19
N ALA A 162 -1.68 -14.71 6.23
CA ALA A 162 -1.27 -15.50 7.39
C ALA A 162 -2.48 -16.12 8.11
N LEU A 163 -3.53 -15.34 8.37
CA LEU A 163 -4.74 -15.80 9.03
C LEU A 163 -5.50 -16.83 8.18
N VAL A 164 -5.69 -16.57 6.89
CA VAL A 164 -6.39 -17.50 5.98
C VAL A 164 -5.59 -18.80 5.84
N SER A 165 -4.28 -18.73 5.61
CA SER A 165 -3.45 -19.92 5.41
C SER A 165 -3.34 -20.80 6.66
N SER A 166 -3.13 -20.20 7.84
CA SER A 166 -3.11 -20.93 9.10
C SER A 166 -4.46 -21.58 9.41
N THR A 167 -5.56 -20.82 9.28
CA THR A 167 -6.92 -21.34 9.52
C THR A 167 -7.27 -22.47 8.55
N LEU A 168 -6.97 -22.30 7.27
CA LEU A 168 -7.21 -23.31 6.26
C LEU A 168 -6.39 -24.58 6.51
N ARG A 169 -5.13 -24.43 6.93
CA ARG A 169 -4.27 -25.57 7.28
C ARG A 169 -4.85 -26.35 8.46
N LEU A 170 -5.31 -25.67 9.50
CA LEU A 170 -5.93 -26.31 10.67
C LEU A 170 -7.27 -26.98 10.34
N LEU A 171 -8.05 -26.40 9.44
CA LEU A 171 -9.36 -26.94 9.07
C LEU A 171 -9.28 -28.09 8.06
N LEU A 172 -8.38 -28.01 7.08
CA LEU A 172 -8.28 -28.99 5.99
C LEU A 172 -7.23 -30.07 6.21
N ALA A 173 -6.06 -29.70 6.74
CA ALA A 173 -4.95 -30.63 6.95
C ALA A 173 -4.87 -31.11 8.41
N GLY A 174 -5.58 -30.46 9.33
CA GLY A 174 -5.54 -30.75 10.75
C GLY A 174 -6.38 -31.95 11.18
N GLY A 175 -5.94 -32.59 12.27
CA GLY A 175 -6.69 -33.66 12.94
C GLY A 175 -8.03 -33.18 13.53
N ARG A 176 -8.83 -34.12 14.06
CA ARG A 176 -10.02 -33.77 14.86
C ARG A 176 -9.72 -32.81 16.04
N PRO A 177 -8.67 -33.01 16.86
CA PRO A 177 -8.41 -32.11 17.99
C PRO A 177 -8.08 -30.69 17.56
N GLU A 178 -7.41 -30.52 16.41
CA GLU A 178 -7.07 -29.21 15.86
C GLU A 178 -8.31 -28.44 15.42
N ARG A 179 -9.23 -29.13 14.74
CA ARG A 179 -10.51 -28.55 14.32
C ARG A 179 -11.39 -28.18 15.52
N ASP A 180 -11.41 -29.03 16.54
CA ASP A 180 -12.15 -28.75 17.78
C ASP A 180 -11.56 -27.55 18.52
N LEU A 181 -10.23 -27.40 18.54
CA LEU A 181 -9.56 -26.23 19.12
C LEU A 181 -9.97 -24.94 18.39
N VAL A 182 -9.91 -24.92 17.05
CA VAL A 182 -10.33 -23.75 16.25
C VAL A 182 -11.78 -23.39 16.57
N ARG A 183 -12.68 -24.38 16.60
CA ARG A 183 -14.09 -24.16 16.91
C ARG A 183 -14.28 -23.60 18.32
N ARG A 184 -13.59 -24.16 19.32
CA ARG A 184 -13.63 -23.67 20.70
C ARG A 184 -13.14 -22.23 20.82
N LEU A 185 -12.03 -21.89 20.18
CA LEU A 185 -11.47 -20.53 20.21
C LEU A 185 -12.41 -19.51 19.57
N LEU A 186 -13.02 -19.85 18.43
CA LEU A 186 -13.99 -19.00 17.75
C LEU A 186 -15.28 -18.83 18.57
N CYS A 187 -15.80 -19.91 19.16
CA CYS A 187 -16.99 -19.86 20.00
C CYS A 187 -16.76 -19.13 21.33
N ALA A 188 -15.56 -19.22 21.91
CA ALA A 188 -15.21 -18.51 23.14
C ALA A 188 -15.07 -16.99 22.92
N ASN A 189 -14.73 -16.54 21.71
CA ASN A 189 -14.45 -15.14 21.40
C ASN A 189 -15.26 -14.63 20.18
N PRO A 190 -16.60 -14.64 20.23
CA PRO A 190 -17.44 -14.38 19.06
C PRO A 190 -17.29 -12.96 18.52
N ALA A 191 -17.16 -11.95 19.39
CA ALA A 191 -16.97 -10.57 18.97
C ALA A 191 -15.66 -10.36 18.20
N ARG A 192 -14.57 -10.97 18.66
CA ARG A 192 -13.25 -10.88 18.02
C ARG A 192 -13.22 -11.68 16.73
N ALA A 193 -13.76 -12.89 16.73
CA ALA A 193 -13.95 -13.69 15.52
C ALA A 193 -14.75 -12.93 14.45
N THR A 194 -15.81 -12.22 14.86
CA THR A 194 -16.63 -11.40 13.96
C THR A 194 -15.81 -10.24 13.39
N LEU A 195 -15.03 -9.54 14.22
CA LEU A 195 -14.12 -8.49 13.76
C LEU A 195 -13.12 -9.03 12.73
N LEU A 196 -12.46 -10.17 13.00
CA LEU A 196 -11.50 -10.77 12.06
C LEU A 196 -12.17 -11.16 10.75
N ALA A 197 -13.37 -11.75 10.80
CA ALA A 197 -14.14 -12.08 9.60
C ALA A 197 -14.49 -10.83 8.79
N CYS A 198 -14.92 -9.74 9.45
CA CYS A 198 -15.19 -8.46 8.80
C CYS A 198 -13.92 -7.89 8.13
N LEU A 199 -12.76 -7.95 8.80
CA LEU A 199 -11.49 -7.48 8.23
C LEU A 199 -11.08 -8.31 7.00
N ILE A 200 -11.25 -9.63 7.04
CA ILE A 200 -10.98 -10.50 5.89
C ILE A 200 -11.93 -10.21 4.72
N ILE A 201 -13.23 -10.07 4.98
CA ILE A 201 -14.23 -9.72 3.95
C ILE A 201 -13.88 -8.36 3.34
N GLN A 202 -13.53 -7.37 4.18
CA GLN A 202 -13.08 -6.08 3.73
C GLN A 202 -11.85 -6.22 2.82
N TRP A 203 -10.79 -6.89 3.27
CA TRP A 203 -9.57 -7.12 2.47
C TRP A 203 -9.86 -7.81 1.14
N ILE A 204 -10.72 -8.83 1.13
CA ILE A 204 -11.13 -9.51 -0.11
C ILE A 204 -11.77 -8.49 -1.07
N SER A 205 -12.68 -7.66 -0.57
CA SER A 205 -13.42 -6.69 -1.37
C SER A 205 -12.58 -5.51 -1.86
N THR A 206 -11.61 -5.05 -1.06
CA THR A 206 -10.84 -3.83 -1.32
C THR A 206 -9.49 -4.08 -1.97
N VAL A 207 -8.89 -5.25 -1.72
CA VAL A 207 -7.53 -5.59 -2.19
C VAL A 207 -7.57 -6.79 -3.11
N ALA A 208 -8.05 -7.95 -2.64
CA ALA A 208 -7.89 -9.19 -3.40
C ALA A 208 -8.68 -9.21 -4.72
N LEU A 209 -9.97 -8.85 -4.69
CA LEU A 209 -10.81 -8.83 -5.90
C LEU A 209 -10.36 -7.80 -6.94
N PRO A 210 -10.05 -6.54 -6.58
CA PRO A 210 -9.50 -5.59 -7.55
C PRO A 210 -8.15 -6.04 -8.12
N TYR A 211 -7.29 -6.64 -7.30
CA TYR A 211 -6.00 -7.14 -7.75
C TYR A 211 -6.15 -8.30 -8.74
N THR A 212 -7.04 -9.27 -8.48
CA THR A 212 -7.28 -10.38 -9.42
C THR A 212 -7.92 -9.92 -10.72
N ALA A 213 -8.84 -8.96 -10.66
CA ALA A 213 -9.43 -8.36 -11.85
C ALA A 213 -8.38 -7.60 -12.69
N TRP A 214 -7.50 -6.83 -12.02
CA TRP A 214 -6.37 -6.16 -12.67
C TRP A 214 -5.39 -7.15 -13.28
N LEU A 215 -5.00 -8.20 -12.55
CA LEU A 215 -4.10 -9.24 -13.03
C LEU A 215 -4.67 -9.96 -14.26
N ALA A 216 -5.96 -10.31 -14.23
CA ALA A 216 -6.64 -10.91 -15.37
C ALA A 216 -6.66 -9.97 -16.59
N SER A 217 -6.83 -8.66 -16.37
CA SER A 217 -6.73 -7.66 -17.43
C SER A 217 -5.31 -7.55 -17.98
N SER A 218 -4.28 -7.48 -17.14
CA SER A 218 -2.88 -7.38 -17.56
C SER A 218 -2.41 -8.61 -18.35
N LEU A 219 -2.86 -9.80 -17.95
CA LEU A 219 -2.61 -11.03 -18.71
C LEU A 219 -3.28 -11.00 -20.09
N ARG A 220 -4.48 -10.42 -20.20
CA ARG A 220 -5.16 -10.24 -21.50
C ARG A 220 -4.46 -9.23 -22.40
N THR A 221 -3.90 -8.17 -21.83
CA THR A 221 -3.18 -7.12 -22.59
C THR A 221 -1.71 -7.44 -22.82
N LEU A 222 -1.22 -8.60 -22.35
CA LEU A 222 0.20 -9.00 -22.38
C LEU A 222 1.15 -7.97 -21.73
N ASP A 223 0.62 -7.11 -20.87
CA ASP A 223 1.41 -6.13 -20.10
C ASP A 223 1.89 -6.82 -18.81
N LEU A 224 2.96 -7.60 -18.96
CA LEU A 224 3.47 -8.50 -17.92
C LEU A 224 4.44 -7.81 -16.95
N MET A 225 4.90 -6.59 -17.22
CA MET A 225 5.94 -5.95 -16.40
C MET A 225 5.50 -5.69 -14.97
N LEU A 226 4.30 -5.10 -14.79
CA LEU A 226 3.77 -4.84 -13.45
C LEU A 226 3.39 -6.13 -12.70
N PRO A 227 2.66 -7.10 -13.31
CA PRO A 227 2.42 -8.40 -12.68
C PRO A 227 3.71 -9.14 -12.28
N ALA A 228 4.74 -9.10 -13.11
CA ALA A 228 6.02 -9.72 -12.78
C ALA A 228 6.67 -9.03 -11.57
N ALA A 229 6.65 -7.69 -11.51
CA ALA A 229 7.18 -6.95 -10.37
C ALA A 229 6.42 -7.27 -9.07
N THR A 230 5.09 -7.35 -9.10
CA THR A 230 4.30 -7.70 -7.90
C THR A 230 4.55 -9.14 -7.46
N TRP A 231 4.68 -10.08 -8.41
CA TRP A 231 5.08 -11.46 -8.12
C TRP A 231 6.49 -11.56 -7.54
N CYS A 232 7.44 -10.77 -8.03
CA CYS A 232 8.80 -10.71 -7.47
C CYS A 232 8.78 -10.24 -6.01
N VAL A 233 8.00 -9.20 -5.68
CA VAL A 233 7.84 -8.72 -4.30
C VAL A 233 7.21 -9.79 -3.41
N ALA A 234 6.16 -10.47 -3.89
CA ALA A 234 5.52 -11.56 -3.16
C ALA A 234 6.47 -12.75 -2.92
N ALA A 235 7.21 -13.15 -3.96
CA ALA A 235 8.21 -14.21 -3.88
C ALA A 235 9.36 -13.85 -2.94
N ALA A 236 9.87 -12.62 -3.01
CA ALA A 236 10.89 -12.11 -2.10
C ALA A 236 10.40 -12.14 -0.64
N THR A 237 9.17 -11.68 -0.40
CA THR A 237 8.56 -11.70 0.94
C THR A 237 8.43 -13.14 1.46
N ALA A 238 7.93 -14.07 0.64
CA ALA A 238 7.81 -15.48 1.00
C ALA A 238 9.19 -16.13 1.26
N HIS A 239 10.20 -15.77 0.47
CA HIS A 239 11.57 -16.23 0.63
C HIS A 239 12.19 -15.71 1.94
N MET A 240 12.00 -14.43 2.27
CA MET A 240 12.44 -13.84 3.54
C MET A 240 11.80 -14.54 4.74
N VAL A 241 10.49 -14.81 4.69
CA VAL A 241 9.79 -15.55 5.75
C VAL A 241 10.38 -16.97 5.89
N ARG A 242 10.66 -17.64 4.76
CA ARG A 242 11.21 -19.02 4.73
C ARG A 242 12.61 -19.12 5.32
N TYR A 243 13.47 -18.15 5.05
CA TYR A 243 14.88 -18.19 5.44
C TYR A 243 15.22 -17.15 6.51
N SER A 244 14.23 -16.80 7.34
CA SER A 244 14.36 -15.73 8.32
C SER A 244 15.50 -15.94 9.33
N SER A 245 15.87 -17.17 9.64
CA SER A 245 17.04 -17.50 10.47
C SER A 245 18.37 -17.08 9.84
N ARG A 246 18.46 -17.02 8.50
CA ARG A 246 19.65 -16.57 7.76
C ARG A 246 19.66 -15.07 7.50
N TYR A 247 18.49 -14.44 7.52
CA TYR A 247 18.30 -13.03 7.16
C TYR A 247 17.95 -12.15 8.37
N PHE A 248 18.27 -12.56 9.59
CA PHE A 248 17.90 -11.83 10.82
C PHE A 248 18.28 -10.33 10.73
N LEU A 249 19.52 -10.02 10.32
CA LEU A 249 19.99 -8.64 10.11
C LEU A 249 19.24 -7.89 8.99
N ALA A 250 18.92 -8.59 7.89
CA ALA A 250 18.19 -8.01 6.76
C ALA A 250 16.70 -7.82 7.07
N ILE A 251 16.14 -8.59 8.01
CA ILE A 251 14.77 -8.44 8.50
C ILE A 251 14.70 -7.27 9.49
N GLU A 252 15.72 -7.09 10.32
CA GLU A 252 15.82 -5.94 11.22
C GLU A 252 16.02 -4.62 10.45
N MET A 253 16.71 -4.67 9.30
CA MET A 253 16.80 -3.58 8.33
C MET A 253 15.64 -3.55 7.30
N SER A 254 14.67 -4.48 7.37
CA SER A 254 13.70 -4.71 6.27
C SER A 254 12.77 -3.54 6.01
N ASP A 255 12.54 -2.71 7.02
CA ASP A 255 11.73 -1.52 6.83
C ASP A 255 12.38 -0.61 5.78
N MET A 256 13.73 -0.48 5.77
CA MET A 256 14.45 0.25 4.72
C MET A 256 14.48 -0.48 3.37
N LEU A 257 14.48 -1.81 3.36
CA LEU A 257 14.47 -2.60 2.12
C LEU A 257 13.13 -2.50 1.37
N VAL A 258 12.01 -2.37 2.08
CA VAL A 258 10.69 -2.14 1.46
C VAL A 258 10.67 -0.76 0.80
N THR A 259 11.17 0.28 1.45
CA THR A 259 11.31 1.62 0.84
C THR A 259 12.28 1.61 -0.33
N LEU A 260 13.41 0.89 -0.26
CA LEU A 260 14.34 0.72 -1.38
C LEU A 260 13.71 -0.06 -2.55
N GLY A 261 12.91 -1.08 -2.26
CA GLY A 261 12.16 -1.84 -3.27
C GLY A 261 11.14 -0.98 -4.01
N TRP A 262 10.40 -0.14 -3.27
CA TRP A 262 9.49 0.84 -3.88
C TRP A 262 10.24 1.91 -4.67
N MET A 263 11.39 2.38 -4.18
CA MET A 263 12.26 3.30 -4.93
C MET A 263 12.77 2.69 -6.23
N ALA A 264 13.18 1.43 -6.21
CA ALA A 264 13.62 0.71 -7.39
C ALA A 264 12.45 0.52 -8.38
N ALA A 265 11.26 0.13 -7.90
CA ALA A 265 10.07 -0.01 -8.75
C ALA A 265 9.65 1.33 -9.38
N LEU A 266 9.66 2.42 -8.61
CA LEU A 266 9.38 3.77 -9.12
C LEU A 266 10.45 4.26 -10.09
N ALA A 267 11.73 3.94 -9.86
CA ALA A 267 12.83 4.26 -10.77
C ALA A 267 12.71 3.49 -12.10
N VAL A 268 12.37 2.20 -12.05
CA VAL A 268 12.14 1.37 -13.24
C VAL A 268 10.95 1.87 -14.04
N LEU A 269 9.85 2.24 -13.38
CA LEU A 269 8.68 2.86 -14.03
C LEU A 269 8.98 4.24 -14.61
N ALA A 270 9.81 5.04 -13.95
CA ALA A 270 10.26 6.31 -14.48
C ALA A 270 11.16 6.10 -15.71
N ALA A 271 11.99 5.06 -15.72
CA ALA A 271 12.85 4.70 -16.84
C ALA A 271 12.06 4.15 -18.04
N SER A 272 11.04 3.32 -17.81
CA SER A 272 10.19 2.78 -18.89
C SER A 272 9.41 3.90 -19.59
N HIS A 273 8.93 4.91 -18.85
CA HIS A 273 8.30 6.08 -19.45
C HIS A 273 9.26 6.97 -20.27
N GLN A 274 10.57 6.98 -19.95
CA GLN A 274 11.56 7.68 -20.79
C GLN A 274 11.81 6.96 -22.12
N ALA A 275 11.63 5.64 -22.16
CA ALA A 275 11.77 4.85 -23.38
C ALA A 275 10.62 5.09 -24.36
N GLU A 276 9.39 5.27 -23.88
CA GLU A 276 8.21 5.54 -24.72
C GLU A 276 8.14 6.99 -25.24
N GLY A 277 8.74 7.94 -24.51
CA GLY A 277 8.72 9.36 -24.83
C GLY A 277 9.76 9.83 -25.86
N LYS A 278 10.62 8.95 -26.38
CA LYS A 278 11.49 9.28 -27.53
C LYS A 278 10.69 9.00 -28.81
N PRO A 279 10.14 10.02 -29.49
CA PRO A 279 9.64 9.80 -30.84
C PRO A 279 10.81 9.27 -31.66
N GLY A 280 10.60 8.09 -32.25
CA GLY A 280 11.58 7.51 -33.14
C GLY A 280 11.98 8.56 -34.17
N ARG A 281 13.26 8.96 -34.14
CA ARG A 281 13.97 9.28 -35.37
C ARG A 281 13.97 7.99 -36.18
N ARG A 282 12.87 7.73 -36.89
CA ARG A 282 12.89 6.88 -38.07
C ARG A 282 13.55 7.74 -39.14
N SER A 283 14.86 7.56 -39.27
CA SER A 283 15.61 7.88 -40.50
C SER A 283 15.11 6.99 -41.62
#